data_AF-A0A0P8X1M0-F1
#
_entry.id   AF-A0A0P8X1M0-F1
#
_cell.length_a   1.000
_cell.length_b   1.000
_cell.length_c   1.000
_cell.angle_alpha   90.00
_cell.angle_beta   90.00
_cell.angle_gamma   90.00
#
_symmetry.space_group_name_H-M   'P 1'
#
loop_
_entity.id
_entity.type
_entity.pdbx_description
1 polymer ?
#
loop_
_entity_poly.entity_id
_entity_poly.type
_entity_poly.pdbx_seq_one_letter_code
_entity_poly.pdbx_strand_id
1 'polypeptide(L)'
;MTDKRRTFDDSFKLQVVKMIKDQGLTVPQVCRDLNIGETAVRRWVQQYEAEQLGQAGIGKPLTAEQQRIRQLEQENRQLKVDNDILKNCLPGAPRPIGLETLRTTLIPLDSGR
;
A
#
# COMPACT_ATOMS: atom_id res chain seq x y z
N MET A 1 -21.42 24.44 -0.32
CA MET A 1 -20.14 24.97 -0.86
C MET A 1 -19.13 23.83 -0.91
N THR A 2 -18.50 23.57 -2.07
CA THR A 2 -17.44 22.56 -2.21
C THR A 2 -16.14 23.12 -1.66
N ASP A 3 -15.80 22.76 -0.43
CA ASP A 3 -14.55 23.17 0.21
C ASP A 3 -13.35 22.60 -0.58
N LYS A 4 -12.46 23.48 -1.04
CA LYS A 4 -11.32 23.09 -1.88
C LYS A 4 -10.30 22.37 -0.99
N ARG A 5 -10.22 21.04 -1.13
CA ARG A 5 -9.27 20.21 -0.36
C ARG A 5 -7.85 20.75 -0.51
N ARG A 6 -7.25 21.14 0.61
CA ARG A 6 -5.81 21.42 0.71
C ARG A 6 -5.05 20.10 0.59
N THR A 7 -4.09 20.05 -0.31
CA THR A 7 -3.18 18.91 -0.48
C THR A 7 -1.85 19.26 0.19
N PHE A 8 -1.34 18.35 1.00
CA PHE A 8 -0.06 18.51 1.70
C PHE A 8 0.95 17.50 1.15
N ASP A 9 2.21 17.93 1.09
CA ASP A 9 3.34 17.07 0.72
C ASP A 9 3.62 16.03 1.81
N ASP A 10 4.17 14.88 1.44
CA ASP A 10 4.44 13.79 2.38
C ASP A 10 5.56 14.15 3.37
N SER A 11 6.55 14.94 2.93
CA SER A 11 7.60 15.50 3.80
C SER A 11 7.03 16.39 4.91
N PHE A 12 6.06 17.25 4.56
CA PHE A 12 5.38 18.13 5.49
C PHE A 12 4.56 17.35 6.52
N LYS A 13 3.80 16.34 6.08
CA LYS A 13 3.05 15.47 6.98
C LYS A 13 3.96 14.76 7.98
N LEU A 14 5.12 14.27 7.51
CA LEU A 14 6.13 13.64 8.36
C LEU A 14 6.66 14.61 9.42
N GLN A 15 6.98 15.85 9.03
CA GLN A 15 7.43 16.87 9.96
C GLN A 15 6.39 17.13 11.07
N VAL A 16 5.12 17.28 10.70
CA VAL A 16 4.01 17.49 11.64
C VAL A 16 3.91 16.32 12.63
N VAL A 17 4.02 15.09 12.16
CA VAL A 17 3.93 13.91 13.03
C VAL A 17 5.15 13.82 13.96
N LYS A 18 6.36 14.10 13.46
CA LYS A 18 7.57 14.16 14.29
C LYS A 18 7.50 15.23 15.38
N MET A 19 6.93 16.39 15.09
CA MET A 19 6.68 17.42 16.10
C MET A 19 5.79 16.89 17.25
N ILE A 20 4.79 16.08 16.94
CA ILE A 20 3.88 15.53 17.95
C ILE A 20 4.55 14.38 18.72
N LYS A 21 5.23 13.48 18.01
CA LYS A 21 5.81 12.26 18.58
C LYS A 21 7.15 12.47 19.27
N ASP A 22 8.06 13.21 18.64
CA ASP A 22 9.43 13.40 19.14
C ASP A 22 9.53 14.61 20.07
N GLN A 23 8.80 15.69 19.77
CA GLN A 23 8.86 16.94 20.56
C GLN A 23 7.74 17.03 21.62
N GLY A 24 6.82 16.05 21.65
CA GLY A 24 5.74 15.98 22.64
C GLY A 24 4.67 17.08 22.50
N LEU A 25 4.59 17.74 21.34
CA LEU A 25 3.59 18.76 21.09
C LEU A 25 2.20 18.14 20.97
N THR A 26 1.19 18.83 21.49
CA THR A 26 -0.19 18.34 21.42
C THR A 26 -0.79 18.59 20.03
N VAL A 27 -1.62 17.66 19.55
CA VAL A 27 -2.38 17.81 18.29
C VAL A 27 -3.09 19.17 18.19
N PRO A 28 -3.88 19.64 19.18
CA PRO A 28 -4.57 20.92 19.07
C PRO A 28 -3.63 22.12 18.98
N GLN A 29 -2.45 22.07 19.60
CA GLN A 29 -1.44 23.12 19.49
C GLN A 29 -0.88 23.21 18.07
N VAL A 30 -0.43 22.08 17.52
CA VAL A 30 0.12 22.03 16.15
C VAL A 30 -0.94 22.42 15.10
N CYS A 31 -2.20 22.06 15.32
CA CYS A 31 -3.30 22.45 14.44
C CYS A 31 -3.52 23.98 14.42
N ARG A 32 -3.39 24.64 15.58
CA ARG A 32 -3.50 26.10 15.70
C ARG A 32 -2.33 26.80 15.02
N ASP A 33 -1.11 26.36 15.31
CA ASP A 33 0.11 27.00 14.83
C ASP A 33 0.26 26.89 13.31
N LEU A 34 -0.10 25.74 12.74
CA LEU A 34 0.07 25.46 11.30
C LEU A 34 -1.22 25.59 10.48
N ASN A 35 -2.34 25.99 11.11
CA ASN A 35 -3.67 26.08 10.50
C ASN A 35 -4.10 24.79 9.76
N ILE A 36 -3.89 23.63 10.41
CA ILE A 36 -4.21 22.31 9.87
C ILE A 36 -5.46 21.76 10.56
N GLY A 37 -6.31 21.05 9.81
CA GLY A 37 -7.46 20.36 10.38
C GLY A 37 -7.07 19.19 11.28
N GLU A 38 -7.63 19.14 12.49
CA GLU A 38 -7.32 18.12 13.50
C GLU A 38 -7.52 16.68 12.99
N THR A 39 -8.59 16.44 12.23
CA THR A 39 -8.89 15.13 11.65
C THR A 39 -7.79 14.66 10.70
N ALA A 40 -7.13 15.58 9.97
CA ALA A 40 -6.03 15.24 9.08
C ALA A 40 -4.78 14.85 9.88
N VAL A 41 -4.44 15.64 10.89
CA VAL A 41 -3.27 15.38 11.77
C VAL A 41 -3.41 14.03 12.47
N ARG A 42 -4.59 13.73 13.04
CA ARG A 42 -4.85 12.43 13.68
C ARG A 42 -4.64 11.26 12.72
N ARG A 43 -5.09 11.39 11.46
CA ARG A 43 -4.89 10.36 10.43
C ARG A 43 -3.41 10.17 10.09
N TRP A 44 -2.63 11.24 10.01
CA TRP A 44 -1.20 11.15 9.73
C TRP A 44 -0.43 10.50 10.89
N VAL A 45 -0.81 10.79 12.14
CA VAL A 45 -0.22 10.14 13.32
C VAL A 45 -0.50 8.64 13.31
N GLN A 46 -1.76 8.23 13.09
CA GLN A 46 -2.11 6.81 12.99
C GLN A 46 -1.37 6.09 11.84
N GLN A 47 -1.25 6.76 10.69
CA GLN A 47 -0.50 6.24 9.55
C GLN A 47 0.97 6.01 9.93
N TYR A 48 1.61 6.99 10.58
CA TYR A 48 3.00 6.87 11.00
C TYR A 48 3.20 5.77 12.04
N GLU A 49 2.30 5.64 13.02
CA GLU A 49 2.35 4.54 14.00
C GLU A 49 2.25 3.17 13.32
N ALA A 50 1.34 3.02 12.35
CA ALA A 50 1.22 1.78 11.58
C ALA A 50 2.51 1.47 10.80
N GLU A 51 3.13 2.48 10.19
CA GLU A 51 4.40 2.34 9.48
C GLU A 51 5.56 1.93 10.41
N GLN A 52 5.63 2.51 11.61
CA GLN A 52 6.62 2.12 12.62
C GLN A 52 6.43 0.67 13.12
N LEU A 53 5.21 0.15 13.04
CA LEU A 53 4.89 -1.26 13.32
C LEU A 53 5.08 -2.18 12.11
N GLY A 54 5.60 -1.67 10.98
CA GLY A 54 5.78 -2.41 9.74
C GLY A 54 4.47 -2.74 9.01
N GLN A 55 3.35 -2.14 9.41
CA GLN A 55 2.05 -2.36 8.78
C GLN A 55 1.85 -1.43 7.58
N ALA A 56 1.16 -1.93 6.55
CA ALA A 56 0.68 -1.09 5.46
C ALA A 56 -0.46 -0.20 5.99
N GLY A 57 -0.14 1.03 6.40
CA GLY A 57 -1.15 1.99 6.84
C GLY A 57 -2.22 2.28 5.77
N ILE A 58 -3.30 2.96 6.19
CA ILE A 58 -4.53 3.22 5.41
C ILE A 58 -4.27 4.02 4.12
N GLY A 59 -3.15 4.75 4.04
CA GLY A 59 -2.86 5.69 2.95
C GLY A 59 -1.62 5.39 2.12
N LYS A 60 -1.16 6.41 1.39
CA LYS A 60 0.19 6.43 0.82
C LYS A 60 1.20 6.47 1.96
N PRO A 61 2.29 5.68 1.86
CA PRO A 61 3.29 5.66 2.90
C PRO A 61 3.95 7.02 3.07
N LEU A 62 4.05 7.46 4.32
CA LEU A 62 4.66 8.73 4.71
C LEU A 62 6.18 8.62 4.72
N THR A 63 6.68 7.49 5.23
CA THR A 63 8.11 7.18 5.30
C THR A 63 8.64 6.67 3.97
N ALA A 64 9.86 7.12 3.61
CA ALA A 64 10.56 6.67 2.41
C ALA A 64 10.85 5.15 2.45
N GLU A 65 11.03 4.59 3.65
CA GLU A 65 11.19 3.16 3.85
C GLU A 65 9.92 2.40 3.47
N GLN A 66 8.75 2.80 3.99
CA GLN A 66 7.51 2.13 3.63
C GLN A 66 7.10 2.35 2.17
N GLN A 67 7.50 3.47 1.56
CA GLN A 67 7.39 3.67 0.12
C GLN A 67 8.18 2.62 -0.67
N ARG A 68 9.43 2.38 -0.30
CA ARG A 68 10.28 1.35 -0.91
C ARG A 68 9.72 -0.05 -0.67
N ILE A 69 9.24 -0.35 0.53
CA ILE A 69 8.64 -1.66 0.84
C ILE A 69 7.46 -1.93 -0.09
N ARG A 70 6.54 -0.97 -0.24
CA ARG A 70 5.40 -1.15 -1.16
C ARG A 70 5.83 -1.32 -2.62
N GLN A 71 6.82 -0.55 -3.07
CA GLN A 71 7.34 -0.67 -4.42
C GLN A 71 7.94 -2.05 -4.66
N LEU A 72 8.78 -2.52 -3.73
CA LEU A 72 9.40 -3.84 -3.79
C LEU A 72 8.35 -4.96 -3.75
N GLU A 73 7.33 -4.86 -2.90
CA GLU A 73 6.23 -5.84 -2.86
C GLU A 73 5.45 -5.89 -4.18
N GLN A 74 5.30 -4.76 -4.86
CA GLN A 74 4.64 -4.69 -6.16
C GLN A 74 5.50 -5.32 -7.26
N GLU A 75 6.79 -5.00 -7.30
CA GLU A 75 7.75 -5.62 -8.21
C GLU A 75 7.85 -7.13 -7.99
N ASN A 76 7.92 -7.58 -6.74
CA ASN A 76 7.97 -9.01 -6.42
C ASN A 76 6.70 -9.75 -6.88
N ARG A 77 5.53 -9.12 -6.73
CA ARG A 77 4.28 -9.69 -7.28
C ARG A 77 4.32 -9.80 -8.79
N GLN A 78 4.78 -8.76 -9.49
CA GLN A 78 4.90 -8.80 -10.94
C GLN A 78 5.87 -9.90 -11.38
N LEU A 79 7.07 -9.96 -10.78
CA LEU A 79 8.05 -11.00 -11.09
C LEU A 79 7.52 -12.41 -10.82
N LYS A 80 6.74 -12.62 -9.77
CA LYS A 80 6.10 -13.92 -9.50
C LYS A 80 5.11 -14.29 -10.60
N VAL A 81 4.29 -13.34 -11.06
CA VAL A 81 3.35 -13.55 -12.17
C VAL A 81 4.11 -13.88 -13.46
N ASP A 82 5.14 -13.12 -13.80
CA ASP A 82 5.94 -13.35 -14.99
C ASP A 82 6.63 -14.72 -14.94
N ASN A 83 7.15 -15.11 -13.77
CA ASN A 83 7.78 -16.40 -13.56
C ASN A 83 6.78 -17.56 -13.68
N ASP A 84 5.55 -17.38 -13.18
CA ASP A 84 4.49 -18.37 -13.28
C ASP A 84 4.05 -18.59 -14.74
N ILE A 85 3.90 -17.50 -15.51
CA ILE A 85 3.61 -17.56 -16.95
C ILE A 85 4.71 -18.33 -17.69
N LEU A 86 5.98 -17.99 -17.44
CA LEU A 86 7.12 -18.65 -18.08
C LEU A 86 7.19 -20.14 -17.73
N LYS A 87 6.97 -20.51 -16.46
CA LYS A 87 6.93 -21.92 -16.03
C LYS A 87 5.79 -22.69 -16.68
N ASN A 88 4.62 -22.07 -16.84
CA ASN A 88 3.44 -22.72 -17.42
C ASN A 88 3.51 -22.84 -18.95
N CYS A 89 4.35 -22.06 -19.64
CA CYS A 89 4.51 -22.11 -21.09
C CYS A 89 5.66 -23.01 -21.58
N LEU A 90 6.49 -23.55 -20.69
CA LEU A 90 7.60 -24.44 -21.06
C LEU A 90 7.15 -25.91 -21.14
N PRO A 91 7.38 -26.63 -22.26
CA PRO A 91 7.06 -28.05 -22.35
C PRO A 91 7.97 -28.85 -21.41
N GLY A 92 7.37 -29.52 -20.42
CA GLY A 92 8.07 -30.41 -19.47
C GLY A 92 8.37 -29.81 -18.08
N ALA A 93 7.96 -28.58 -17.79
CA ALA A 93 8.14 -27.99 -16.46
C ALA A 93 7.17 -28.60 -15.42
N PRO A 94 7.62 -28.83 -14.16
CA PRO A 94 6.74 -29.27 -13.10
C PRO A 94 5.69 -28.20 -12.79
N ARG A 95 4.42 -28.62 -12.69
CA ARG A 95 3.29 -27.71 -12.43
C ARG A 95 3.50 -26.96 -11.10
N PRO A 96 3.25 -25.65 -11.04
CA PRO A 96 3.36 -24.90 -9.79
C PRO A 96 2.30 -25.41 -8.80
N ILE A 97 2.75 -25.69 -7.58
CA ILE A 97 1.89 -26.11 -6.45
C ILE A 97 1.09 -24.88 -6.02
N GLY A 98 -0.25 -24.94 -6.12
CA GLY A 98 -1.15 -23.89 -5.60
C GLY A 98 -2.13 -23.22 -6.57
N LEU A 99 -2.35 -23.73 -7.79
CA LEU A 99 -3.32 -23.17 -8.76
C LEU A 99 -4.37 -24.18 -9.25
N GLU A 100 -4.69 -25.20 -8.45
CA GLU A 100 -5.66 -26.23 -8.83
C GLU A 100 -7.14 -25.81 -8.86
N THR A 101 -7.48 -24.57 -8.45
CA THR A 101 -8.90 -24.17 -8.31
C THR A 101 -9.52 -23.48 -9.54
N LEU A 102 -8.74 -23.11 -10.57
CA LEU A 102 -9.27 -22.31 -11.70
C LEU A 102 -9.31 -23.04 -13.04
N ARG A 103 -9.20 -24.38 -13.06
CA ARG A 103 -9.27 -25.17 -14.30
C ARG A 103 -10.49 -26.09 -14.42
N THR A 104 -11.52 -25.91 -13.59
CA THR A 104 -12.74 -26.76 -13.62
C THR A 104 -14.01 -26.10 -14.17
N THR A 105 -13.92 -24.96 -14.87
CA THR A 105 -15.11 -24.33 -15.46
C THR A 105 -14.89 -23.73 -16.85
N LEU A 106 -13.95 -24.26 -17.64
CA LEU A 106 -13.91 -23.92 -19.07
C LEU A 106 -13.42 -25.10 -19.93
N ILE A 107 -14.34 -25.99 -20.27
CA ILE A 107 -14.25 -26.78 -21.50
C ILE A 107 -15.54 -26.49 -22.30
N PRO A 108 -15.43 -25.88 -23.50
CA PRO A 108 -16.53 -25.77 -24.45
C PRO A 108 -16.70 -27.05 -25.28
N LEU A 109 -17.94 -27.21 -25.76
CA LEU A 109 -18.45 -28.14 -26.78
C LEU A 109 -17.43 -28.72 -27.77
N ASP A 110 -17.43 -30.06 -27.93
CA ASP A 110 -17.20 -30.70 -29.23
C ASP A 110 -18.13 -31.91 -29.44
N SER A 111 -19.08 -31.68 -30.34
CA SER A 111 -19.51 -32.54 -31.45
C SER A 111 -18.77 -33.86 -31.70
N GLY A 112 -19.52 -34.93 -32.02
CA GLY A 112 -19.01 -36.01 -32.87
C GLY A 112 -19.26 -37.45 -32.42
N ARG A 113 -20.50 -37.92 -32.60
CA ARG A 113 -20.75 -39.28 -33.11
C ARG A 113 -22.06 -39.31 -33.90
#